data_AF-A0A1R4HE31-F1
#
_entry.id   AF-A0A1R4HE31-F1
#
_cell.length_a   1.000
_cell.length_b   1.000
_cell.length_c   1.000
_cell.angle_alpha   90.00
_cell.angle_beta   90.00
_cell.angle_gamma   90.00
#
_symmetry.space_group_name_H-M   'P 1'
#
loop_
_entity.id
_entity.type
_entity.pdbx_description
1 polymer ?
#
loop_
_entity_poly.entity_id
_entity_poly.type
_entity_poly.pdbx_seq_one_letter_code
_entity_poly.pdbx_strand_id
1 'polypeptide(L)'
;MHNLEKYCPLKIVLNPKNKEAKMQKIIIKHVTGSKSNQTDVFELPIEEIVFGRSSDCQVAFDAEKDAYVSTRHCKITVQNKNQFLLTDLNSSNGTFVNNVKITTPKQLQANDEVQLGKSDKDEGSVKFTFNLDPATPKTKLIGPKPTAILPSTPQTKVVQNTSASNGSLPTNSTMTSPESKKIGEKTAERLISTAVNHDRKKMINMGASIIGIVILASSIFAYTIYQDKLEIQKNNTQAALDNASNNKAQQQAIDNITNNAQLNAENIQTQFGNSTVLIEMSWKLIYTPTGKQVFQKFGCATDAKGKCVSEKMPWYVLIDGVVEPFLDFENGISIGASGSGSGFVITEGGHILTNRHVAAPWEMTQSTDFKLPGILMVCNDSACSAPTLKPMANDASSNEYLASLKKWIPTKAKMLGQTPLRGKLVEGRYDYLDVTFKGTSLRLPAHAGPISGNADVALIKIEPTKKLQPVEMGFDDPVSAGAPVTVIGYPGISPDNARQNQSGTWLTIPDVTVTPGAIGKVITSSEAANSYSELNDAYQLTVTATGSGNSGGPVFNDKGHVIGIFTAIKKDANGTMVSFAVPIKHAKEFM
;
A
#
# COMPACT_ATOMS: atom_id res chain seq x y z
N MET A 1 -17.01 -1.47 84.75
CA MET A 1 -17.46 -0.08 85.03
C MET A 1 -16.60 0.88 84.24
N HIS A 2 -17.17 2.00 83.79
CA HIS A 2 -16.50 3.24 83.34
C HIS A 2 -15.46 3.18 82.20
N ASN A 3 -15.96 3.47 81.00
CA ASN A 3 -15.67 4.70 80.23
C ASN A 3 -14.22 5.17 80.04
N LEU A 4 -13.84 5.37 78.76
CA LEU A 4 -13.09 6.55 78.30
C LEU A 4 -13.31 6.77 76.79
N GLU A 5 -14.43 7.40 76.44
CA GLU A 5 -14.57 8.06 75.14
C GLU A 5 -13.77 9.36 75.10
N LYS A 6 -13.11 9.62 73.95
CA LYS A 6 -13.04 10.89 73.18
C LYS A 6 -11.69 11.01 72.45
N TYR A 7 -11.71 11.07 71.12
CA TYR A 7 -11.60 12.34 70.38
C TYR A 7 -11.95 12.15 68.89
N CYS A 8 -12.34 13.25 68.24
CA CYS A 8 -13.08 13.28 66.97
C CYS A 8 -12.18 13.24 65.70
N PRO A 9 -12.59 12.57 64.60
CA PRO A 9 -11.88 12.62 63.32
C PRO A 9 -12.20 13.90 62.53
N LEU A 10 -11.17 14.55 61.99
CA LEU A 10 -11.31 15.73 61.15
C LEU A 10 -11.69 15.35 59.71
N LYS A 11 -12.86 15.81 59.26
CA LYS A 11 -13.38 15.57 57.90
C LYS A 11 -12.47 16.19 56.83
N ILE A 12 -12.01 15.38 55.88
CA ILE A 12 -11.69 15.87 54.53
C ILE A 12 -12.93 15.69 53.67
N VAL A 13 -13.59 16.80 53.33
CA VAL A 13 -14.74 16.81 52.41
C VAL A 13 -14.22 16.69 50.99
N LEU A 14 -14.23 15.47 50.43
CA LEU A 14 -14.09 15.29 48.99
C LEU A 14 -15.41 15.65 48.32
N ASN A 15 -15.44 16.85 47.75
CA ASN A 15 -16.52 17.38 46.94
C ASN A 15 -16.83 16.41 45.77
N PRO A 16 -18.07 15.93 45.59
CA PRO A 16 -18.42 14.98 44.54
C PRO A 16 -18.48 15.67 43.17
N LYS A 17 -17.31 15.94 42.59
CA LYS A 17 -17.23 16.24 41.15
C LYS A 17 -17.56 14.95 40.40
N ASN A 18 -18.68 14.98 39.67
CA ASN A 18 -19.07 13.97 38.69
C ASN A 18 -17.86 13.53 37.87
N LYS A 19 -17.33 12.34 38.17
CA LYS A 19 -16.69 11.54 37.13
C LYS A 19 -17.83 10.90 36.37
N GLU A 20 -18.15 11.45 35.19
CA GLU A 20 -18.85 10.68 34.18
C GLU A 20 -18.11 9.35 34.03
N ALA A 21 -18.78 8.25 34.36
CA ALA A 21 -18.26 6.93 34.04
C ALA A 21 -18.19 6.87 32.52
N LYS A 22 -16.97 6.84 31.97
CA LYS A 22 -16.76 6.89 30.52
C LYS A 22 -17.53 5.73 29.88
N MET A 23 -18.65 6.04 29.23
CA MET A 23 -19.60 5.02 28.75
C MET A 23 -18.89 4.13 27.75
N GLN A 24 -18.83 2.84 28.07
CA GLN A 24 -18.18 1.84 27.23
C GLN A 24 -19.15 1.46 26.10
N LYS A 25 -18.66 1.41 24.87
CA LYS A 25 -19.44 1.12 23.66
C LYS A 25 -19.01 -0.21 23.06
N ILE A 26 -19.97 -1.00 22.61
CA ILE A 26 -19.75 -2.12 21.70
C ILE A 26 -19.69 -1.56 20.28
N ILE A 27 -18.70 -1.98 19.50
CA ILE A 27 -18.53 -1.62 18.09
C ILE A 27 -18.61 -2.91 17.28
N ILE A 28 -19.57 -2.97 16.36
CA ILE A 28 -19.76 -4.07 15.41
C ILE A 28 -19.37 -3.55 14.03
N LYS A 29 -18.24 -4.01 13.47
CA LYS A 29 -17.83 -3.65 12.10
C LYS A 29 -18.18 -4.77 11.14
N HIS A 30 -19.04 -4.50 10.18
CA HIS A 30 -19.50 -5.50 9.21
C HIS A 30 -18.46 -5.70 8.10
N VAL A 31 -18.04 -6.94 7.90
CA VAL A 31 -17.04 -7.36 6.92
C VAL A 31 -17.74 -7.80 5.62
N THR A 32 -18.75 -8.68 5.72
CA THR A 32 -19.53 -9.18 4.57
C THR A 32 -21.04 -9.19 4.85
N GLY A 33 -21.86 -9.33 3.81
CA GLY A 33 -23.34 -9.21 3.87
C GLY A 33 -23.83 -7.84 3.44
N SER A 34 -25.14 -7.60 3.45
CA SER A 34 -25.75 -6.32 3.04
C SER A 34 -25.28 -5.10 3.83
N LYS A 35 -24.78 -5.32 5.05
CA LYS A 35 -24.19 -4.29 5.91
C LYS A 35 -22.67 -4.11 5.75
N SER A 36 -22.01 -4.83 4.84
CA SER A 36 -20.55 -4.75 4.62
C SER A 36 -20.01 -3.30 4.59
N ASN A 37 -18.90 -3.08 5.27
CA ASN A 37 -18.24 -1.79 5.53
C ASN A 37 -19.04 -0.78 6.39
N GLN A 38 -20.21 -1.16 6.93
CA GLN A 38 -20.91 -0.35 7.94
C GLN A 38 -20.40 -0.67 9.35
N THR A 39 -20.64 0.22 10.30
CA THR A 39 -20.31 0.03 11.72
C THR A 39 -21.51 0.39 12.58
N ASP A 40 -22.04 -0.58 13.33
CA ASP A 40 -23.04 -0.33 14.36
C ASP A 40 -22.35 -0.10 15.72
N VAL A 41 -22.85 0.87 16.50
CA VAL A 41 -22.29 1.24 17.81
C VAL A 41 -23.39 1.22 18.86
N PHE A 42 -23.20 0.42 19.91
CA PHE A 42 -24.17 0.26 21.00
C PHE A 42 -23.54 0.73 22.32
N GLU A 43 -24.18 1.67 23.01
CA GLU A 43 -23.70 2.19 24.29
C GLU A 43 -24.13 1.26 25.44
N LEU A 44 -23.22 0.99 26.39
CA LEU A 44 -23.55 0.23 27.60
C LEU A 44 -24.16 1.17 28.67
N PRO A 45 -25.17 0.71 29.44
CA PRO A 45 -25.65 -0.68 29.50
C PRO A 45 -26.68 -1.04 28.43
N ILE A 46 -26.48 -2.20 27.79
CA ILE A 46 -27.47 -2.91 26.98
C ILE A 46 -27.53 -4.36 27.45
N GLU A 47 -28.71 -5.00 27.43
CA GLU A 47 -28.88 -6.38 27.89
C GLU A 47 -28.48 -7.39 26.79
N GLU A 48 -29.00 -7.19 25.58
CA GLU A 48 -28.63 -7.99 24.40
C GLU A 48 -28.69 -7.20 23.09
N ILE A 49 -27.92 -7.67 22.11
CA ILE A 49 -27.95 -7.24 20.71
C ILE A 49 -28.32 -8.47 19.88
N VAL A 50 -29.42 -8.43 19.14
CA VAL A 50 -29.92 -9.51 18.30
C VAL A 50 -29.59 -9.24 16.83
N PHE A 51 -29.14 -10.29 16.15
CA PHE A 51 -28.70 -10.29 14.76
C PHE A 51 -29.61 -11.20 13.95
N GLY A 52 -30.12 -10.74 12.81
CA GLY A 52 -31.00 -11.53 11.96
C GLY A 52 -31.57 -10.75 10.78
N ARG A 53 -32.35 -11.40 9.91
CA ARG A 53 -33.05 -10.75 8.78
C ARG A 53 -34.34 -10.01 9.15
N SER A 54 -34.84 -10.22 10.36
CA SER A 54 -36.08 -9.57 10.81
C SER A 54 -35.81 -8.13 11.24
N SER A 55 -36.73 -7.21 10.93
CA SER A 55 -36.59 -5.78 11.22
C SER A 55 -36.70 -5.44 12.72
N ASP A 56 -37.07 -6.38 13.58
CA ASP A 56 -37.02 -6.27 15.04
C ASP A 56 -35.62 -6.53 15.64
N CYS A 57 -34.66 -7.00 14.82
CA CYS A 57 -33.27 -7.20 15.25
C CYS A 57 -32.53 -5.86 15.34
N GLN A 58 -31.77 -5.64 16.43
CA GLN A 58 -30.91 -4.46 16.57
C GLN A 58 -29.86 -4.37 15.45
N VAL A 59 -29.43 -5.53 14.94
CA VAL A 59 -28.62 -5.65 13.72
C VAL A 59 -29.44 -6.43 12.69
N ALA A 60 -30.30 -5.70 11.97
CA ALA A 60 -31.13 -6.24 10.91
C ALA A 60 -30.37 -6.32 9.57
N PHE A 61 -30.25 -7.53 9.03
CA PHE A 61 -29.69 -7.86 7.72
C PHE A 61 -30.80 -7.88 6.63
N ASP A 62 -30.41 -7.78 5.36
CA ASP A 62 -31.35 -7.64 4.25
C ASP A 62 -32.10 -8.96 3.99
N ALA A 63 -33.42 -8.86 3.89
CA ALA A 63 -34.31 -10.02 3.81
C ALA A 63 -34.04 -10.91 2.57
N GLU A 64 -33.60 -10.30 1.46
CA GLU A 64 -33.40 -10.93 0.16
C GLU A 64 -31.92 -11.25 -0.09
N LYS A 65 -31.01 -10.32 0.25
CA LYS A 65 -29.57 -10.47 -0.04
C LYS A 65 -28.86 -11.41 0.93
N ASP A 66 -29.21 -11.37 2.21
CA ASP A 66 -28.54 -12.16 3.25
C ASP A 66 -29.31 -13.47 3.54
N ALA A 67 -29.83 -14.14 2.50
CA ALA A 67 -30.78 -15.25 2.61
C ALA A 67 -30.34 -16.42 3.52
N TYR A 68 -29.01 -16.60 3.72
CA TYR A 68 -28.44 -17.61 4.63
C TYR A 68 -28.47 -17.22 6.12
N VAL A 69 -28.73 -15.95 6.44
CA VAL A 69 -29.02 -15.50 7.81
C VAL A 69 -30.47 -15.88 8.14
N SER A 70 -30.76 -16.15 9.42
CA SER A 70 -32.11 -16.50 9.89
C SER A 70 -32.85 -15.23 10.34
N THR A 71 -34.18 -15.27 10.43
CA THR A 71 -34.99 -14.11 10.87
C THR A 71 -34.50 -13.56 12.21
N ARG A 72 -34.20 -14.44 13.18
CA ARG A 72 -33.31 -14.17 14.32
C ARG A 72 -32.25 -15.26 14.31
N HIS A 73 -30.98 -14.91 14.13
CA HIS A 73 -29.90 -15.86 13.84
C HIS A 73 -28.99 -16.07 15.05
N CYS A 74 -28.52 -14.98 15.68
CA CYS A 74 -27.76 -15.05 16.91
C CYS A 74 -28.01 -13.82 17.79
N LYS A 75 -27.52 -13.84 19.02
CA LYS A 75 -27.48 -12.66 19.88
C LYS A 75 -26.20 -12.60 20.71
N ILE A 76 -25.78 -11.38 21.04
CA ILE A 76 -24.76 -11.11 22.06
C ILE A 76 -25.49 -10.65 23.32
N THR A 77 -25.39 -11.41 24.40
CA THR A 77 -25.91 -11.01 25.73
C THR A 77 -24.77 -10.49 26.60
N VAL A 78 -25.03 -9.41 27.35
CA VAL A 78 -24.05 -8.79 28.26
C VAL A 78 -24.26 -9.31 29.68
N GLN A 79 -23.27 -10.03 30.23
CA GLN A 79 -23.27 -10.54 31.59
C GLN A 79 -22.21 -9.84 32.45
N ASN A 80 -22.46 -9.73 33.75
CA ASN A 80 -21.49 -9.26 34.76
C ASN A 80 -20.75 -7.94 34.40
N LYS A 81 -21.45 -7.02 33.72
CA LYS A 81 -20.98 -5.70 33.25
C LYS A 81 -19.80 -5.69 32.25
N ASN A 82 -19.22 -6.83 31.87
CA ASN A 82 -18.13 -6.87 30.87
C ASN A 82 -17.86 -8.25 30.24
N GLN A 83 -18.80 -9.20 30.31
CA GLN A 83 -18.72 -10.49 29.62
C GLN A 83 -19.73 -10.51 28.48
N PHE A 84 -19.26 -10.66 27.25
CA PHE A 84 -20.10 -10.64 26.04
C PHE A 84 -20.23 -12.07 25.53
N LEU A 85 -21.47 -12.59 25.51
CA LEU A 85 -21.74 -13.99 25.24
C LEU A 85 -22.57 -14.13 23.96
N LEU A 86 -21.93 -14.60 22.88
CA LEU A 86 -22.58 -14.90 21.62
C LEU A 86 -23.33 -16.23 21.71
N THR A 87 -24.61 -16.23 21.36
CA THR A 87 -25.48 -17.41 21.37
C THR A 87 -26.16 -17.53 20.01
N ASP A 88 -26.01 -18.68 19.35
CA ASP A 88 -26.80 -19.03 18.17
C ASP A 88 -28.26 -19.27 18.58
N LEU A 89 -29.22 -18.71 17.86
CA LEU A 89 -30.66 -18.78 18.16
C LEU A 89 -31.34 -19.94 17.42
N ASN A 90 -30.67 -21.10 17.36
CA ASN A 90 -31.06 -22.26 16.54
C ASN A 90 -31.19 -21.89 15.06
N SER A 91 -30.17 -21.23 14.53
CA SER A 91 -30.15 -20.74 13.16
C SER A 91 -30.02 -21.89 12.14
N SER A 92 -30.60 -21.69 10.96
CA SER A 92 -30.71 -22.75 9.94
C SER A 92 -29.37 -23.19 9.36
N ASN A 93 -28.37 -22.30 9.35
CA ASN A 93 -27.04 -22.57 8.80
C ASN A 93 -25.93 -22.57 9.88
N GLY A 94 -26.16 -21.91 11.01
CA GLY A 94 -25.24 -21.83 12.15
C GLY A 94 -24.46 -20.52 12.23
N THR A 95 -24.08 -20.19 13.46
CA THR A 95 -23.14 -19.13 13.81
C THR A 95 -21.73 -19.69 14.02
N PHE A 96 -20.71 -18.94 13.61
CA PHE A 96 -19.29 -19.30 13.73
C PHE A 96 -18.52 -18.13 14.36
N VAL A 97 -17.45 -18.42 15.11
CA VAL A 97 -16.52 -17.41 15.64
C VAL A 97 -15.11 -17.82 15.24
N ASN A 98 -14.37 -16.93 14.57
CA ASN A 98 -13.06 -17.19 13.98
C ASN A 98 -13.05 -18.51 13.20
N ASN A 99 -14.05 -18.66 12.31
CA ASN A 99 -14.33 -19.82 11.45
C ASN A 99 -14.66 -21.15 12.17
N VAL A 100 -14.85 -21.14 13.50
CA VAL A 100 -15.29 -22.32 14.28
C VAL A 100 -16.78 -22.21 14.61
N LYS A 101 -17.58 -23.21 14.18
CA LYS A 101 -19.03 -23.25 14.47
C LYS A 101 -19.29 -23.34 15.98
N ILE A 102 -20.19 -22.51 16.50
CA ILE A 102 -20.62 -22.57 17.90
C ILE A 102 -21.88 -23.42 18.04
N THR A 103 -21.92 -24.25 19.08
CA THR A 103 -23.08 -25.08 19.47
C THR A 103 -23.54 -24.81 20.90
N THR A 104 -22.72 -24.11 21.68
CA THR A 104 -23.02 -23.57 23.01
C THR A 104 -22.65 -22.09 23.04
N PRO A 105 -23.19 -21.30 23.99
CA PRO A 105 -22.85 -19.88 24.11
C PRO A 105 -21.33 -19.65 24.25
N LYS A 106 -20.78 -18.77 23.40
CA LYS A 106 -19.35 -18.50 23.26
C LYS A 106 -19.02 -17.09 23.74
N GLN A 107 -18.09 -16.97 24.70
CA GLN A 107 -17.60 -15.65 25.11
C GLN A 107 -16.78 -15.02 23.99
N LEU A 108 -17.11 -13.77 23.64
CA LEU A 108 -16.39 -12.95 22.66
C LEU A 108 -15.28 -12.11 23.31
N GLN A 109 -14.22 -11.90 22.54
CA GLN A 109 -13.12 -10.98 22.81
C GLN A 109 -13.05 -9.90 21.73
N ALA A 110 -12.41 -8.77 22.04
CA ALA A 110 -12.25 -7.71 21.05
C ALA A 110 -11.38 -8.18 19.87
N ASN A 111 -11.83 -7.86 18.65
CA ASN A 111 -11.35 -8.33 17.36
C ASN A 111 -11.76 -9.77 16.96
N ASP A 112 -12.62 -10.47 17.71
CA ASP A 112 -13.22 -11.72 17.23
C ASP A 112 -14.08 -11.46 15.98
N GLU A 113 -13.89 -12.26 14.92
CA GLU A 113 -14.78 -12.30 13.77
C GLU A 113 -15.92 -13.29 14.02
N VAL A 114 -17.15 -12.85 13.77
CA VAL A 114 -18.37 -13.64 13.85
C VAL A 114 -18.94 -13.79 12.44
N GLN A 115 -19.24 -15.02 12.03
CA GLN A 115 -19.86 -15.36 10.76
C GLN A 115 -21.25 -15.96 10.98
N LEU A 116 -22.22 -15.50 10.20
CA LEU A 116 -23.61 -15.96 10.18
C LEU A 116 -23.90 -16.57 8.80
N GLY A 117 -24.49 -17.76 8.77
CA GLY A 117 -24.83 -18.44 7.51
C GLY A 117 -23.96 -19.66 7.25
N LYS A 118 -23.68 -19.95 5.98
CA LYS A 118 -22.79 -21.06 5.61
C LYS A 118 -21.31 -20.69 5.80
N SER A 119 -20.43 -21.69 5.81
CA SER A 119 -18.99 -21.53 5.98
C SER A 119 -18.32 -20.76 4.83
N ASP A 120 -17.11 -20.27 5.06
CA ASP A 120 -16.26 -19.41 4.20
C ASP A 120 -16.14 -19.72 2.69
N LYS A 121 -16.59 -20.88 2.23
CA LYS A 121 -16.55 -21.28 0.81
C LYS A 121 -17.80 -20.89 0.03
N ASP A 122 -18.88 -20.52 0.72
CA ASP A 122 -20.15 -20.17 0.10
C ASP A 122 -20.32 -18.64 0.02
N GLU A 123 -20.51 -18.17 -1.22
CA GLU A 123 -20.82 -16.78 -1.54
C GLU A 123 -22.13 -16.35 -0.86
N GLY A 124 -22.12 -15.21 -0.15
CA GLY A 124 -23.28 -14.71 0.62
C GLY A 124 -23.30 -15.07 2.11
N SER A 125 -22.21 -15.57 2.71
CA SER A 125 -22.08 -15.59 4.18
C SER A 125 -21.85 -14.18 4.75
N VAL A 126 -22.45 -13.88 5.90
CA VAL A 126 -22.41 -12.57 6.55
C VAL A 126 -21.37 -12.59 7.68
N LYS A 127 -20.52 -11.57 7.76
CA LYS A 127 -19.41 -11.51 8.72
C LYS A 127 -19.33 -10.15 9.38
N PHE A 128 -18.99 -10.10 10.66
CA PHE A 128 -18.68 -8.87 11.39
C PHE A 128 -17.60 -9.10 12.46
N THR A 129 -16.88 -8.05 12.86
CA THR A 129 -15.94 -8.09 13.99
C THR A 129 -16.51 -7.39 15.22
N PHE A 130 -16.32 -8.00 16.38
CA PHE A 130 -16.74 -7.48 17.68
C PHE A 130 -15.62 -6.66 18.34
N ASN A 131 -15.90 -5.44 18.76
CA ASN A 131 -14.93 -4.52 19.36
C ASN A 131 -15.52 -3.70 20.52
N LEU A 132 -14.64 -3.06 21.32
CA LEU A 132 -15.01 -2.26 22.50
C LEU A 132 -14.25 -0.92 22.53
N ASP A 133 -14.95 0.18 22.85
CA ASP A 133 -14.36 1.51 23.10
C ASP A 133 -14.80 2.08 24.46
N PRO A 134 -13.87 2.47 25.37
CA PRO A 134 -12.44 2.21 25.28
C PRO A 134 -12.15 0.71 25.36
N ALA A 135 -11.14 0.25 24.61
CA ALA A 135 -10.66 -1.12 24.69
C ALA A 135 -10.36 -1.47 26.16
N THR A 136 -10.82 -2.64 26.61
CA THR A 136 -10.78 -3.00 28.03
C THR A 136 -9.34 -3.00 28.56
N PRO A 137 -9.06 -2.30 29.68
CA PRO A 137 -7.70 -2.17 30.17
C PRO A 137 -7.15 -3.53 30.63
N LYS A 138 -6.08 -4.01 29.98
CA LYS A 138 -5.30 -5.16 30.44
C LYS A 138 -4.89 -4.93 31.90
N THR A 139 -5.20 -5.87 32.78
CA THR A 139 -4.95 -5.77 34.22
C THR A 139 -3.48 -5.49 34.51
N LYS A 140 -3.17 -4.31 35.06
CA LYS A 140 -1.78 -3.90 35.38
C LYS A 140 -1.34 -4.46 36.73
N LEU A 141 -0.15 -5.08 36.75
CA LEU A 141 0.69 -5.15 37.95
C LEU A 141 1.39 -3.80 38.19
N ILE A 142 1.78 -3.56 39.43
CA ILE A 142 1.97 -2.20 40.01
C ILE A 142 3.45 -1.77 39.99
N GLY A 143 3.72 -0.49 39.71
CA GLY A 143 5.04 0.16 39.84
C GLY A 143 4.92 1.70 39.73
N PRO A 144 5.75 2.51 40.44
CA PRO A 144 5.31 3.83 40.92
C PRO A 144 5.60 5.05 40.02
N LYS A 145 5.01 6.18 40.42
CA LYS A 145 4.93 7.49 39.74
C LYS A 145 5.80 8.55 40.42
N PRO A 146 6.42 9.47 39.64
CA PRO A 146 6.32 10.91 39.92
C PRO A 146 5.97 11.70 38.63
N THR A 147 4.95 12.58 38.59
CA THR A 147 4.85 13.98 39.12
C THR A 147 5.12 15.00 38.01
N ALA A 148 4.29 16.04 37.92
CA ALA A 148 4.20 16.95 36.76
C ALA A 148 4.97 18.27 36.96
N ILE A 149 5.29 18.94 35.85
CA ILE A 149 5.79 20.33 35.80
C ILE A 149 4.97 21.11 34.76
N LEU A 150 4.74 22.40 35.01
CA LEU A 150 3.90 23.30 34.20
C LEU A 150 4.56 23.73 32.86
N PRO A 151 3.77 24.12 31.84
CA PRO A 151 4.28 24.77 30.65
C PRO A 151 4.51 26.28 30.84
N SER A 152 5.56 26.82 30.23
CA SER A 152 5.87 28.25 30.16
C SER A 152 5.69 28.79 28.73
N THR A 153 4.85 29.81 28.56
CA THR A 153 4.69 30.58 27.32
C THR A 153 5.86 31.56 27.13
N PRO A 154 6.16 31.95 25.87
CA PRO A 154 6.08 33.38 25.55
C PRO A 154 5.25 33.67 24.29
N GLN A 155 4.48 34.76 24.33
CA GLN A 155 3.84 35.34 23.14
C GLN A 155 4.77 36.35 22.47
N THR A 156 4.59 36.59 21.17
CA THR A 156 5.04 37.84 20.53
C THR A 156 3.88 38.43 19.72
N LYS A 157 3.66 39.73 19.87
CA LYS A 157 2.53 40.47 19.32
C LYS A 157 2.77 40.82 17.84
N VAL A 158 1.71 40.82 17.04
CA VAL A 158 1.66 41.57 15.77
C VAL A 158 0.81 42.82 16.00
N VAL A 159 1.31 43.97 15.58
CA VAL A 159 0.69 45.29 15.73
C VAL A 159 -0.02 45.66 14.42
N GLN A 160 -1.24 46.17 14.52
CA GLN A 160 -1.93 46.80 13.38
C GLN A 160 -1.26 48.14 13.03
N ASN A 161 -1.20 48.48 11.75
CA ASN A 161 -1.24 49.88 11.33
C ASN A 161 -2.13 50.01 10.10
N THR A 162 -3.08 50.94 10.18
CA THR A 162 -3.95 51.39 9.09
C THR A 162 -3.31 52.55 8.35
N SER A 163 -3.58 52.67 7.05
CA SER A 163 -3.76 53.95 6.34
C SER A 163 -4.33 53.69 4.95
N ALA A 164 -5.17 54.59 4.47
CA ALA A 164 -5.93 54.44 3.22
C ALA A 164 -5.50 55.47 2.16
N SER A 165 -5.79 55.19 0.89
CA SER A 165 -6.00 56.24 -0.12
C SER A 165 -6.97 55.79 -1.22
N ASN A 166 -7.81 56.73 -1.66
CA ASN A 166 -8.93 56.56 -2.60
C ASN A 166 -8.53 56.21 -4.04
N GLY A 167 -9.47 55.71 -4.87
CA GLY A 167 -9.24 55.51 -6.31
C GLY A 167 -10.38 54.92 -7.17
N SER A 168 -11.61 55.44 -7.05
CA SER A 168 -12.73 55.41 -8.03
C SER A 168 -12.74 54.43 -9.25
N LEU A 169 -13.83 53.64 -9.37
CA LEU A 169 -14.33 53.09 -10.65
C LEU A 169 -14.99 54.18 -11.54
N PRO A 170 -15.30 53.87 -12.82
CA PRO A 170 -16.70 53.60 -13.14
C PRO A 170 -16.97 52.35 -14.00
N THR A 171 -18.10 51.73 -13.65
CA THR A 171 -19.03 50.90 -14.44
C THR A 171 -19.00 51.02 -15.97
N ASN A 172 -19.09 49.90 -16.69
CA ASN A 172 -20.39 49.44 -17.20
C ASN A 172 -20.39 48.00 -17.74
N SER A 173 -21.54 47.34 -17.60
CA SER A 173 -21.81 45.98 -18.06
C SER A 173 -23.05 45.95 -18.94
N THR A 174 -22.97 45.37 -20.14
CA THR A 174 -24.17 44.83 -20.81
C THR A 174 -23.82 43.68 -21.74
N MET A 175 -24.49 42.53 -21.55
CA MET A 175 -24.63 41.49 -22.57
C MET A 175 -25.99 41.62 -23.25
N THR A 176 -26.09 41.25 -24.53
CA THR A 176 -27.16 40.37 -25.06
C THR A 176 -26.95 39.99 -26.54
N SER A 177 -27.63 38.93 -26.96
CA SER A 177 -27.65 38.19 -28.25
C SER A 177 -29.06 37.55 -28.34
N PRO A 178 -29.60 36.94 -29.43
CA PRO A 178 -28.99 36.53 -30.71
C PRO A 178 -29.85 36.72 -32.01
N GLU A 179 -29.40 36.03 -33.08
CA GLU A 179 -30.09 35.58 -34.32
C GLU A 179 -30.30 36.61 -35.46
N SER A 180 -30.47 36.23 -36.75
CA SER A 180 -30.63 34.87 -37.32
C SER A 180 -29.75 34.53 -38.55
N LYS A 181 -30.34 34.10 -39.70
CA LYS A 181 -29.70 33.33 -40.80
C LYS A 181 -30.45 33.48 -42.13
N LYS A 182 -29.75 33.66 -43.28
CA LYS A 182 -29.90 32.98 -44.61
C LYS A 182 -29.68 33.86 -45.88
N ILE A 183 -28.88 33.31 -46.85
CA ILE A 183 -29.07 33.30 -48.34
C ILE A 183 -29.05 34.68 -49.07
N GLY A 184 -28.58 34.87 -50.31
CA GLY A 184 -27.89 34.02 -51.30
C GLY A 184 -28.18 34.46 -52.76
N GLU A 185 -27.15 34.42 -53.62
CA GLU A 185 -27.13 34.57 -55.11
C GLU A 185 -27.66 35.85 -55.85
N LYS A 186 -26.84 36.25 -56.85
CA LYS A 186 -27.16 36.84 -58.17
C LYS A 186 -27.94 38.16 -58.28
N THR A 187 -27.36 39.11 -59.01
CA THR A 187 -27.90 39.64 -60.29
C THR A 187 -26.81 40.45 -61.00
N ALA A 188 -26.50 40.08 -62.25
CA ALA A 188 -25.63 40.85 -63.13
C ALA A 188 -26.24 40.88 -64.53
N GLU A 189 -26.66 42.04 -65.01
CA GLU A 189 -27.23 42.19 -66.36
C GLU A 189 -27.29 43.68 -66.77
N ARG A 190 -26.61 44.08 -67.86
CA ARG A 190 -27.31 44.41 -69.12
C ARG A 190 -26.40 44.81 -70.29
N LEU A 191 -26.81 44.29 -71.43
CA LEU A 191 -26.27 44.38 -72.79
C LEU A 191 -26.40 45.78 -73.43
N ILE A 192 -25.54 46.08 -74.42
CA ILE A 192 -25.92 46.82 -75.63
C ILE A 192 -25.31 46.12 -76.87
N SER A 193 -26.13 45.91 -77.90
CA SER A 193 -25.77 45.60 -79.29
C SER A 193 -26.33 46.74 -80.19
N THR A 194 -25.99 46.96 -81.47
CA THR A 194 -25.57 46.09 -82.58
C THR A 194 -24.88 46.91 -83.70
N ALA A 195 -23.97 46.27 -84.44
CA ALA A 195 -23.72 46.35 -85.90
C ALA A 195 -23.67 47.71 -86.68
N VAL A 196 -22.53 47.93 -87.36
CA VAL A 196 -22.48 48.36 -88.78
C VAL A 196 -21.50 47.43 -89.51
N ASN A 197 -21.72 47.16 -90.80
CA ASN A 197 -21.10 46.06 -91.54
C ASN A 197 -20.45 46.54 -92.86
N HIS A 198 -19.28 45.99 -93.20
CA HIS A 198 -18.52 46.18 -94.47
C HIS A 198 -17.96 47.61 -94.73
N ASP A 199 -16.81 47.79 -95.41
CA ASP A 199 -16.25 47.01 -96.52
C ASP A 199 -14.92 46.25 -96.30
N ARG A 200 -14.87 45.04 -96.88
CA ARG A 200 -13.66 44.22 -97.04
C ARG A 200 -13.06 44.42 -98.44
N LYS A 201 -11.78 44.83 -98.54
CA LYS A 201 -10.79 44.23 -99.50
C LYS A 201 -9.33 44.73 -99.43
N LYS A 202 -8.96 45.67 -98.54
CA LYS A 202 -7.54 46.09 -98.35
C LYS A 202 -6.88 45.64 -97.03
N MET A 203 -7.55 44.82 -96.23
CA MET A 203 -7.13 44.45 -94.85
C MET A 203 -6.85 42.94 -94.66
N ILE A 204 -6.17 42.30 -95.62
CA ILE A 204 -5.74 40.89 -95.48
C ILE A 204 -4.21 40.76 -95.32
N ASN A 205 -3.40 41.60 -95.99
CA ASN A 205 -1.93 41.51 -95.89
C ASN A 205 -1.33 42.21 -94.65
N MET A 206 -2.14 42.89 -93.83
CA MET A 206 -1.68 43.52 -92.58
C MET A 206 -2.11 42.78 -91.30
N GLY A 207 -2.98 41.75 -91.42
CA GLY A 207 -3.45 40.96 -90.28
C GLY A 207 -2.48 39.88 -89.81
N ALA A 208 -1.71 39.28 -90.73
CA ALA A 208 -0.80 38.17 -90.41
C ALA A 208 0.34 38.59 -89.45
N SER A 209 0.94 39.76 -89.67
CA SER A 209 2.04 40.25 -88.83
C SER A 209 1.60 40.66 -87.43
N ILE A 210 0.40 41.22 -87.28
CA ILE A 210 -0.14 41.63 -85.98
C ILE A 210 -0.50 40.40 -85.14
N ILE A 211 -1.11 39.38 -85.73
CA ILE A 211 -1.43 38.12 -85.03
C ILE A 211 -0.15 37.42 -84.57
N GLY A 212 0.89 37.37 -85.41
CA GLY A 212 2.20 36.80 -85.04
C GLY A 212 2.84 37.49 -83.83
N ILE A 213 2.85 38.84 -83.81
CA ILE A 213 3.39 39.63 -82.70
C ILE A 213 2.56 39.44 -81.43
N VAL A 214 1.23 39.42 -81.51
CA VAL A 214 0.36 39.19 -80.35
C VAL A 214 0.56 37.77 -79.79
N ILE A 215 0.72 36.74 -80.61
CA ILE A 215 0.98 35.37 -80.15
C ILE A 215 2.37 35.28 -79.48
N LEU A 216 3.40 35.92 -80.05
CA LEU A 216 4.74 35.99 -79.44
C LEU A 216 4.72 36.73 -78.10
N ALA A 217 4.10 37.90 -78.03
CA ALA A 217 3.95 38.63 -76.77
C ALA A 217 3.16 37.83 -75.71
N SER A 218 2.09 37.16 -76.14
CA SER A 218 1.24 36.31 -75.27
C SER A 218 2.01 35.10 -74.73
N SER A 219 2.83 34.45 -75.56
CA SER A 219 3.63 33.29 -75.16
C SER A 219 4.84 33.67 -74.30
N ILE A 220 5.49 34.82 -74.55
CA ILE A 220 6.51 35.38 -73.66
C ILE A 220 5.89 35.73 -72.30
N PHE A 221 4.73 36.38 -72.26
CA PHE A 221 4.04 36.75 -71.02
C PHE A 221 3.53 35.52 -70.23
N ALA A 222 3.05 34.48 -70.94
CA ALA A 222 2.72 33.20 -70.32
C ALA A 222 3.98 32.50 -69.76
N TYR A 223 5.12 32.60 -70.44
CA TYR A 223 6.40 32.05 -69.98
C TYR A 223 6.92 32.78 -68.74
N THR A 224 6.86 34.12 -68.66
CA THR A 224 7.25 34.86 -67.44
C THR A 224 6.35 34.50 -66.26
N ILE A 225 5.02 34.46 -66.44
CA ILE A 225 4.09 34.01 -65.39
C ILE A 225 4.36 32.56 -64.96
N TYR A 226 4.80 31.70 -65.88
CA TYR A 226 5.18 30.32 -65.56
C TYR A 226 6.48 30.25 -64.74
N GLN A 227 7.49 31.06 -65.07
CA GLN A 227 8.73 31.13 -64.28
C GLN A 227 8.47 31.70 -62.87
N ASP A 228 7.69 32.78 -62.75
CA ASP A 228 7.31 33.36 -61.45
C ASP A 228 6.61 32.31 -60.56
N LYS A 229 5.72 31.49 -61.13
CA LYS A 229 5.05 30.40 -60.40
C LYS A 229 6.02 29.29 -59.95
N LEU A 230 7.01 28.95 -60.76
CA LEU A 230 8.04 27.97 -60.38
C LEU A 230 8.94 28.51 -59.26
N GLU A 231 9.27 29.79 -59.28
CA GLU A 231 10.08 30.44 -58.24
C GLU A 231 9.31 30.57 -56.91
N ILE A 232 8.03 30.98 -56.96
CA ILE A 232 7.14 31.00 -55.79
C ILE A 232 7.01 29.59 -55.18
N GLN A 233 6.87 28.53 -56.00
CA GLN A 233 6.83 27.16 -55.48
C GLN A 233 8.15 26.76 -54.80
N LYS A 234 9.31 27.03 -55.42
CA LYS A 234 10.62 26.75 -54.80
C LYS A 234 10.80 27.48 -53.46
N ASN A 235 10.48 28.77 -53.41
CA ASN A 235 10.62 29.58 -52.20
C ASN A 235 9.69 29.10 -51.09
N ASN A 236 8.44 28.74 -51.41
CA ASN A 236 7.50 28.15 -50.45
C ASN A 236 7.95 26.76 -49.95
N THR A 237 8.52 25.92 -50.83
CA THR A 237 9.06 24.61 -50.42
C THR A 237 10.30 24.76 -49.54
N GLN A 238 11.21 25.68 -49.86
CA GLN A 238 12.38 25.95 -49.03
C GLN A 238 11.96 26.48 -47.66
N ALA A 239 11.06 27.47 -47.60
CA ALA A 239 10.53 27.98 -46.33
C ALA A 239 9.83 26.87 -45.50
N ALA A 240 9.15 25.92 -46.13
CA ALA A 240 8.58 24.77 -45.43
C ALA A 240 9.64 23.81 -44.87
N LEU A 241 10.74 23.57 -45.61
CA LEU A 241 11.87 22.75 -45.18
C LEU A 241 12.68 23.43 -44.05
N ASP A 242 12.89 24.74 -44.14
CA ASP A 242 13.57 25.53 -43.11
C ASP A 242 12.75 25.56 -41.82
N ASN A 243 11.43 25.78 -41.91
CA ASN A 243 10.52 25.69 -40.76
C ASN A 243 10.49 24.28 -40.15
N ALA A 244 10.47 23.22 -40.98
CA ALA A 244 10.52 21.84 -40.48
C ALA A 244 11.86 21.50 -39.80
N SER A 245 12.97 22.06 -40.29
CA SER A 245 14.32 21.88 -39.73
C SER A 245 14.48 22.66 -38.43
N ASN A 246 14.00 23.91 -38.38
CA ASN A 246 13.95 24.72 -37.18
C ASN A 246 13.07 24.08 -36.10
N ASN A 247 11.89 23.57 -36.45
CA ASN A 247 11.03 22.84 -35.51
C ASN A 247 11.70 21.57 -34.97
N LYS A 248 12.46 20.83 -35.79
CA LYS A 248 13.25 19.68 -35.32
C LYS A 248 14.40 20.09 -34.40
N ALA A 249 15.14 21.14 -34.73
CA ALA A 249 16.23 21.65 -33.90
C ALA A 249 15.70 22.23 -32.58
N GLN A 250 14.56 22.91 -32.60
CA GLN A 250 13.88 23.43 -31.42
C GLN A 250 13.30 22.32 -30.56
N GLN A 251 12.72 21.27 -31.15
CA GLN A 251 12.30 20.06 -30.44
C GLN A 251 13.51 19.38 -29.78
N GLN A 252 14.61 19.16 -30.52
CA GLN A 252 15.84 18.59 -29.95
C GLN A 252 16.45 19.46 -28.85
N ALA A 253 16.34 20.79 -28.93
CA ALA A 253 16.76 21.70 -27.87
C ALA A 253 15.85 21.58 -26.62
N ILE A 254 14.54 21.48 -26.81
CA ILE A 254 13.56 21.22 -25.74
C ILE A 254 13.81 19.85 -25.10
N ASP A 255 14.03 18.81 -25.90
CA ASP A 255 14.36 17.46 -25.43
C ASP A 255 15.67 17.49 -24.62
N ASN A 256 16.70 18.17 -25.11
CA ASN A 256 17.98 18.33 -24.38
C ASN A 256 17.85 19.15 -23.08
N ILE A 257 17.00 20.17 -23.04
CA ILE A 257 16.69 20.93 -21.81
C ILE A 257 15.91 20.05 -20.83
N THR A 258 14.95 19.27 -21.32
CA THR A 258 14.11 18.38 -20.50
C THR A 258 14.93 17.22 -19.93
N ASN A 259 15.85 16.64 -20.73
CA ASN A 259 16.74 15.56 -20.31
C ASN A 259 17.86 16.01 -19.35
N ASN A 260 18.13 17.32 -19.24
CA ASN A 260 19.06 17.89 -18.25
C ASN A 260 18.34 18.61 -17.09
N ALA A 261 17.01 18.65 -17.08
CA ALA A 261 16.24 19.23 -15.99
C ALA A 261 16.21 18.24 -14.82
N GLN A 262 16.81 18.62 -13.69
CA GLN A 262 16.67 17.88 -12.44
C GLN A 262 15.18 17.74 -12.08
N LEU A 263 14.69 16.51 -12.07
CA LEU A 263 13.31 16.19 -11.76
C LEU A 263 13.07 16.37 -10.26
N ASN A 264 12.08 17.20 -9.93
CA ASN A 264 11.54 17.29 -8.59
C ASN A 264 10.60 16.10 -8.29
N ALA A 265 10.15 15.99 -7.04
CA ALA A 265 9.28 14.89 -6.61
C ALA A 265 7.91 14.83 -7.32
N GLU A 266 7.38 15.98 -7.75
CA GLU A 266 6.11 16.07 -8.48
C GLU A 266 6.23 15.49 -9.90
N ASN A 267 7.31 15.86 -10.61
CA ASN A 267 7.64 15.31 -11.93
C ASN A 267 7.91 13.80 -11.84
N ILE A 268 8.68 13.35 -10.83
CA ILE A 268 8.97 11.93 -10.58
C ILE A 268 7.69 11.14 -10.33
N GLN A 269 6.74 11.64 -9.52
CA GLN A 269 5.46 10.95 -9.34
C GLN A 269 4.58 10.95 -10.59
N THR A 270 4.57 12.06 -11.34
CA THR A 270 3.79 12.17 -12.57
C THR A 270 4.27 11.16 -13.61
N GLN A 271 5.59 10.98 -13.73
CA GLN A 271 6.22 10.11 -14.71
C GLN A 271 6.26 8.62 -14.30
N PHE A 272 6.50 8.32 -13.02
CA PHE A 272 6.79 6.95 -12.54
C PHE A 272 5.80 6.41 -11.49
N GLY A 273 4.83 7.21 -11.03
CA GLY A 273 3.83 6.78 -10.05
C GLY A 273 2.95 5.62 -10.53
N ASN A 274 2.77 5.46 -11.85
CA ASN A 274 2.06 4.31 -12.45
C ASN A 274 2.96 3.08 -12.63
N SER A 275 4.29 3.22 -12.52
CA SER A 275 5.27 2.12 -12.55
C SER A 275 5.56 1.55 -11.17
N THR A 276 5.06 2.20 -10.10
CA THR A 276 5.12 1.69 -8.72
C THR A 276 3.84 0.92 -8.41
N VAL A 277 3.94 -0.16 -7.65
CA VAL A 277 2.82 -1.05 -7.31
C VAL A 277 2.72 -1.34 -5.81
N LEU A 278 1.50 -1.57 -5.35
CA LEU A 278 1.22 -2.18 -4.05
C LEU A 278 1.39 -3.70 -4.21
N ILE A 279 2.10 -4.33 -3.28
CA ILE A 279 2.19 -5.78 -3.16
C ILE A 279 1.44 -6.18 -1.90
N GLU A 280 0.53 -7.14 -2.00
CA GLU A 280 -0.16 -7.75 -0.87
C GLU A 280 0.12 -9.25 -0.88
N MET A 281 0.45 -9.82 0.28
CA MET A 281 0.76 -11.25 0.36
C MET A 281 0.30 -11.86 1.67
N SER A 282 -0.01 -13.16 1.61
CA SER A 282 -0.16 -14.02 2.78
C SER A 282 0.56 -15.33 2.49
N TRP A 283 1.25 -15.87 3.48
CA TRP A 283 2.02 -17.10 3.34
C TRP A 283 1.98 -17.96 4.60
N LYS A 284 2.27 -19.25 4.42
CA LYS A 284 2.44 -20.23 5.49
C LYS A 284 3.63 -21.13 5.21
N LEU A 285 4.27 -21.59 6.28
CA LEU A 285 5.36 -22.56 6.21
C LEU A 285 4.78 -23.95 5.90
N ILE A 286 5.43 -24.68 5.00
CA ILE A 286 5.03 -26.02 4.55
C ILE A 286 6.20 -27.00 4.64
N TYR A 287 5.90 -28.29 4.80
CA TYR A 287 6.84 -29.38 4.56
C TYR A 287 6.72 -29.81 3.09
N THR A 288 7.78 -29.62 2.31
CA THR A 288 7.72 -29.73 0.84
C THR A 288 7.30 -31.12 0.34
N PRO A 289 7.71 -32.27 0.94
CA PRO A 289 7.34 -33.60 0.44
C PRO A 289 5.86 -33.98 0.58
N THR A 290 5.10 -33.34 1.47
CA THR A 290 3.66 -33.64 1.66
C THR A 290 2.74 -32.44 1.47
N GLY A 291 3.30 -31.23 1.39
CA GLY A 291 2.57 -29.98 1.32
C GLY A 291 1.79 -29.62 2.60
N LYS A 292 1.94 -30.39 3.69
CA LYS A 292 1.34 -30.08 5.01
C LYS A 292 1.91 -28.77 5.56
N GLN A 293 1.06 -27.97 6.19
CA GLN A 293 1.46 -26.77 6.91
C GLN A 293 2.27 -27.13 8.16
N VAL A 294 3.26 -26.29 8.48
CA VAL A 294 4.13 -26.42 9.66
C VAL A 294 3.76 -25.36 10.71
N PHE A 295 3.78 -25.77 11.97
CA PHE A 295 3.42 -24.98 13.13
C PHE A 295 4.56 -24.98 14.15
N GLN A 296 4.73 -23.93 14.94
CA GLN A 296 5.49 -24.01 16.19
C GLN A 296 4.63 -24.76 17.22
N LYS A 297 5.12 -25.87 17.75
CA LYS A 297 4.41 -26.66 18.76
C LYS A 297 4.08 -25.84 20.01
N PHE A 298 2.82 -25.95 20.46
CA PHE A 298 2.32 -25.21 21.62
C PHE A 298 1.59 -26.17 22.57
N GLY A 299 2.24 -26.54 23.67
CA GLY A 299 1.81 -27.66 24.49
C GLY A 299 2.40 -27.68 25.89
N CYS A 300 1.96 -28.63 26.68
CA CYS A 300 2.39 -28.86 28.06
C CYS A 300 3.55 -29.88 28.12
N ALA A 301 4.32 -29.87 29.20
CA ALA A 301 5.06 -31.06 29.62
C ALA A 301 4.06 -32.14 30.07
N THR A 302 4.31 -33.39 29.70
CA THR A 302 3.48 -34.54 30.06
C THR A 302 4.19 -35.45 31.06
N ASP A 303 3.43 -36.08 31.95
CA ASP A 303 3.93 -37.18 32.77
C ASP A 303 4.17 -38.46 31.94
N ALA A 304 4.69 -39.51 32.59
CA ALA A 304 4.93 -40.83 31.97
C ALA A 304 3.65 -41.54 31.47
N LYS A 305 2.46 -40.99 31.74
CA LYS A 305 1.15 -41.47 31.25
C LYS A 305 0.57 -40.56 30.16
N GLY A 306 1.35 -39.59 29.66
CA GLY A 306 0.92 -38.64 28.63
C GLY A 306 0.00 -37.51 29.12
N LYS A 307 -0.23 -37.39 30.44
CA LYS A 307 -1.11 -36.35 30.98
C LYS A 307 -0.36 -35.03 31.10
N CYS A 308 -0.95 -33.92 30.64
CA CYS A 308 -0.41 -32.57 30.90
C CYS A 308 -0.21 -32.33 32.40
N VAL A 309 1.00 -31.95 32.78
CA VAL A 309 1.37 -31.55 34.16
C VAL A 309 1.91 -30.12 34.25
N SER A 310 2.01 -29.40 33.13
CA SER A 310 2.30 -27.96 33.09
C SER A 310 1.22 -27.17 32.36
N GLU A 311 1.27 -25.85 32.48
CA GLU A 311 0.60 -24.94 31.54
C GLU A 311 1.09 -25.17 30.10
N LYS A 312 0.26 -24.80 29.12
CA LYS A 312 0.63 -24.85 27.71
C LYS A 312 1.55 -23.68 27.37
N MET A 313 2.72 -24.00 26.82
CA MET A 313 3.79 -23.06 26.51
C MET A 313 4.32 -23.32 25.08
N PRO A 314 4.98 -22.34 24.45
CA PRO A 314 5.69 -22.58 23.19
C PRO A 314 6.87 -23.54 23.41
N TRP A 315 7.07 -24.43 22.44
CA TRP A 315 8.21 -25.34 22.42
C TRP A 315 9.32 -24.80 21.51
N TYR A 316 10.55 -25.11 21.90
CA TYR A 316 11.80 -24.75 21.25
C TYR A 316 12.74 -25.95 21.27
N VAL A 317 13.70 -25.98 20.35
CA VAL A 317 14.74 -27.00 20.31
C VAL A 317 16.12 -26.35 20.28
N LEU A 318 17.04 -26.86 21.09
CA LEU A 318 18.48 -26.62 21.01
C LEU A 318 19.11 -27.79 20.26
N ILE A 319 19.57 -27.55 19.03
CA ILE A 319 20.24 -28.53 18.16
C ILE A 319 21.43 -27.88 17.44
N ASP A 320 22.56 -28.59 17.48
CA ASP A 320 23.86 -28.14 16.95
C ASP A 320 24.19 -26.68 17.37
N GLY A 321 24.07 -26.40 18.66
CA GLY A 321 24.38 -25.09 19.28
C GLY A 321 23.41 -23.94 18.97
N VAL A 322 22.33 -24.19 18.23
CA VAL A 322 21.33 -23.16 17.84
C VAL A 322 19.99 -23.46 18.51
N VAL A 323 19.35 -22.42 19.05
CA VAL A 323 17.95 -22.50 19.49
C VAL A 323 17.02 -22.01 18.39
N GLU A 324 16.06 -22.86 18.03
CA GLU A 324 15.00 -22.58 17.05
C GLU A 324 13.61 -22.99 17.60
N PRO A 325 12.50 -22.53 16.99
CA PRO A 325 11.15 -22.99 17.35
C PRO A 325 11.03 -24.50 17.10
N PHE A 326 10.44 -25.25 18.02
CA PHE A 326 10.14 -26.66 17.78
C PHE A 326 9.01 -26.73 16.76
N LEU A 327 9.30 -27.21 15.55
CA LEU A 327 8.34 -27.32 14.46
C LEU A 327 7.59 -28.66 14.55
N ASP A 328 6.28 -28.65 14.26
CA ASP A 328 5.44 -29.84 14.24
C ASP A 328 4.28 -29.66 13.23
N PHE A 329 3.51 -30.72 12.97
CA PHE A 329 2.34 -30.68 12.08
C PHE A 329 1.01 -30.40 12.79
N GLU A 330 0.97 -30.51 14.12
CA GLU A 330 -0.26 -30.48 14.91
C GLU A 330 -0.10 -29.64 16.18
N ASN A 331 -1.23 -29.13 16.69
CA ASN A 331 -1.33 -28.48 18.02
C ASN A 331 -0.28 -27.37 18.24
N GLY A 332 -0.23 -26.40 17.34
CA GLY A 332 0.77 -25.33 17.36
C GLY A 332 0.28 -23.97 16.86
N ILE A 333 1.16 -22.97 16.99
CA ILE A 333 1.02 -21.64 16.42
C ILE A 333 1.43 -21.72 14.95
N SER A 334 0.59 -21.26 14.03
CA SER A 334 0.88 -21.26 12.59
C SER A 334 2.12 -20.42 12.29
N ILE A 335 3.07 -20.98 11.53
CA ILE A 335 4.18 -20.18 11.00
C ILE A 335 3.78 -19.69 9.62
N GLY A 336 3.80 -18.37 9.46
CA GLY A 336 3.21 -17.66 8.35
C GLY A 336 2.86 -16.24 8.77
N ALA A 337 2.67 -15.35 7.80
CA ALA A 337 2.21 -13.99 8.03
C ALA A 337 1.43 -13.49 6.80
N SER A 338 0.66 -12.42 7.00
CA SER A 338 0.15 -11.59 5.92
C SER A 338 0.75 -10.20 6.05
N GLY A 339 0.96 -9.51 4.93
CA GLY A 339 1.57 -8.19 4.92
C GLY A 339 1.44 -7.51 3.58
N SER A 340 1.86 -6.25 3.54
CA SER A 340 1.93 -5.46 2.31
C SER A 340 3.26 -4.72 2.21
N GLY A 341 3.64 -4.46 0.97
CA GLY A 341 4.83 -3.72 0.58
C GLY A 341 4.59 -2.99 -0.73
N SER A 342 5.66 -2.44 -1.29
CA SER A 342 5.69 -1.77 -2.58
C SER A 342 6.61 -2.52 -3.53
N GLY A 343 6.49 -2.26 -4.82
CA GLY A 343 7.43 -2.70 -5.83
C GLY A 343 7.43 -1.76 -7.02
N PHE A 344 8.30 -2.01 -8.00
CA PHE A 344 8.32 -1.23 -9.24
C PHE A 344 8.63 -2.08 -10.47
N VAL A 345 7.99 -1.73 -11.58
CA VAL A 345 8.11 -2.41 -12.88
C VAL A 345 9.49 -2.15 -13.48
N ILE A 346 10.20 -3.21 -13.86
CA ILE A 346 11.49 -3.13 -14.56
C ILE A 346 11.48 -3.66 -16.00
N THR A 347 10.37 -4.27 -16.45
CA THR A 347 10.19 -4.67 -17.86
C THR A 347 8.74 -4.47 -18.30
N GLU A 348 8.52 -4.22 -19.60
CA GLU A 348 7.16 -4.13 -20.17
C GLU A 348 6.31 -5.38 -19.90
N GLY A 349 6.95 -6.55 -19.75
CA GLY A 349 6.34 -7.86 -19.57
C GLY A 349 5.97 -8.25 -18.13
N GLY A 350 6.09 -7.34 -17.15
CA GLY A 350 5.56 -7.59 -15.80
C GLY A 350 6.56 -8.12 -14.76
N HIS A 351 7.87 -8.06 -15.01
CA HIS A 351 8.86 -8.22 -13.94
C HIS A 351 8.88 -6.99 -13.03
N ILE A 352 8.81 -7.23 -11.72
CA ILE A 352 8.70 -6.21 -10.67
C ILE A 352 9.79 -6.47 -9.63
N LEU A 353 10.60 -5.46 -9.32
CA LEU A 353 11.53 -5.50 -8.19
C LEU A 353 10.84 -5.08 -6.89
N THR A 354 11.25 -5.69 -5.79
CA THR A 354 10.84 -5.36 -4.42
C THR A 354 11.91 -5.86 -3.43
N ASN A 355 11.66 -5.77 -2.12
CA ASN A 355 12.54 -6.37 -1.12
C ASN A 355 12.34 -7.89 -0.98
N ARG A 356 13.39 -8.58 -0.54
CA ARG A 356 13.34 -10.02 -0.23
C ARG A 356 12.36 -10.30 0.92
N HIS A 357 12.29 -9.43 1.92
CA HIS A 357 11.32 -9.57 3.02
C HIS A 357 9.86 -9.32 2.62
N VAL A 358 9.60 -8.65 1.48
CA VAL A 358 8.23 -8.46 0.96
C VAL A 358 7.81 -9.65 0.11
N ALA A 359 8.68 -10.09 -0.81
CA ALA A 359 8.39 -11.25 -1.66
C ALA A 359 8.47 -12.58 -0.90
N ALA A 360 9.62 -12.89 -0.30
CA ALA A 360 9.90 -14.17 0.35
C ALA A 360 10.29 -13.98 1.84
N PRO A 361 9.39 -13.48 2.70
CA PRO A 361 9.67 -13.25 4.12
C PRO A 361 10.19 -14.49 4.87
N TRP A 362 9.88 -15.71 4.42
CA TRP A 362 10.37 -16.95 5.01
C TRP A 362 11.85 -17.25 4.77
N GLU A 363 12.51 -16.53 3.86
CA GLU A 363 13.96 -16.59 3.63
C GLU A 363 14.71 -15.50 4.44
N MET A 364 13.98 -14.71 5.25
CA MET A 364 14.50 -13.66 6.15
C MET A 364 14.35 -14.05 7.62
N THR A 365 15.07 -13.36 8.51
CA THR A 365 14.88 -13.55 9.95
C THR A 365 13.49 -13.09 10.37
N GLN A 366 12.80 -13.91 11.17
CA GLN A 366 11.44 -13.58 11.59
C GLN A 366 11.45 -12.63 12.79
N SER A 367 10.77 -11.49 12.64
CA SER A 367 10.45 -10.58 13.75
C SER A 367 9.30 -11.12 14.62
N THR A 368 9.29 -12.41 14.92
CA THR A 368 8.29 -13.03 15.80
C THR A 368 8.62 -12.71 17.25
N ASP A 369 7.63 -12.21 18.01
CA ASP A 369 7.70 -12.12 19.47
C ASP A 369 7.66 -13.53 20.09
N PHE A 370 8.80 -14.22 20.06
CA PHE A 370 8.98 -15.51 20.71
C PHE A 370 8.74 -15.38 22.22
N LYS A 371 7.72 -16.09 22.71
CA LYS A 371 7.21 -15.92 24.08
C LYS A 371 8.00 -16.76 25.09
N LEU A 372 8.30 -16.15 26.23
CA LEU A 372 8.78 -16.83 27.42
C LEU A 372 7.73 -16.74 28.55
N PRO A 373 7.66 -17.71 29.47
CA PRO A 373 8.45 -18.95 29.52
C PRO A 373 8.08 -19.94 28.41
N GLY A 374 8.98 -20.91 28.16
CA GLY A 374 8.84 -21.95 27.14
C GLY A 374 9.36 -23.30 27.60
N ILE A 375 9.19 -24.33 26.75
CA ILE A 375 9.80 -25.65 26.92
C ILE A 375 10.93 -25.79 25.91
N LEU A 376 12.16 -26.04 26.38
CA LEU A 376 13.33 -26.28 25.55
C LEU A 376 13.63 -27.77 25.49
N MET A 377 13.56 -28.35 24.31
CA MET A 377 14.09 -29.68 24.02
C MET A 377 15.57 -29.58 23.67
N VAL A 378 16.43 -30.23 24.43
CA VAL A 378 17.89 -30.22 24.20
C VAL A 378 18.31 -31.53 23.54
N CYS A 379 18.78 -31.42 22.29
CA CYS A 379 19.40 -32.52 21.56
C CYS A 379 20.88 -32.63 21.92
N ASN A 380 21.29 -33.78 22.45
CA ASN A 380 22.69 -34.04 22.83
C ASN A 380 23.55 -34.53 21.65
N ASP A 381 22.93 -34.89 20.53
CA ASP A 381 23.55 -35.31 19.28
C ASP A 381 22.74 -34.73 18.08
N SER A 382 23.34 -34.68 16.89
CA SER A 382 22.70 -34.14 15.67
C SER A 382 21.61 -35.05 15.08
N ALA A 383 21.41 -36.26 15.61
CA ALA A 383 20.27 -37.12 15.30
C ALA A 383 19.08 -36.83 16.24
N CYS A 384 19.31 -36.10 17.33
CA CYS A 384 18.43 -35.90 18.48
C CYS A 384 17.90 -37.22 19.08
N SER A 385 18.75 -38.23 19.21
CA SER A 385 18.34 -39.61 19.57
C SER A 385 17.73 -39.74 20.97
N ALA A 386 18.21 -38.94 21.93
CA ALA A 386 17.78 -38.96 23.33
C ALA A 386 17.67 -37.53 23.88
N PRO A 387 16.60 -36.79 23.52
CA PRO A 387 16.42 -35.41 23.94
C PRO A 387 16.07 -35.30 25.42
N THR A 388 16.49 -34.20 26.06
CA THR A 388 16.05 -33.84 27.41
C THR A 388 15.17 -32.60 27.38
N LEU A 389 14.16 -32.52 28.23
CA LEU A 389 13.31 -31.33 28.36
C LEU A 389 13.80 -30.45 29.51
N LYS A 390 13.94 -29.15 29.27
CA LYS A 390 14.26 -28.13 30.27
C LYS A 390 13.24 -26.98 30.19
N PRO A 391 12.87 -26.37 31.31
CA PRO A 391 12.14 -25.10 31.28
C PRO A 391 13.05 -24.00 30.70
N MET A 392 12.50 -23.14 29.85
CA MET A 392 13.14 -21.89 29.43
C MET A 392 12.43 -20.75 30.17
N ALA A 393 13.07 -20.24 31.23
CA ALA A 393 12.52 -19.19 32.07
C ALA A 393 12.63 -17.81 31.40
N ASN A 394 12.15 -16.75 32.06
CA ASN A 394 12.40 -15.38 31.62
C ASN A 394 13.62 -14.80 32.37
N ASP A 395 14.81 -15.30 32.06
CA ASP A 395 16.05 -14.98 32.75
C ASP A 395 17.23 -14.66 31.81
N ALA A 396 18.40 -14.37 32.39
CA ALA A 396 19.60 -14.00 31.64
C ALA A 396 20.10 -15.10 30.69
N SER A 397 19.96 -16.38 31.03
CA SER A 397 20.35 -17.49 30.14
C SER A 397 19.42 -17.59 28.94
N SER A 398 18.14 -17.32 29.16
CA SER A 398 17.12 -17.33 28.10
C SER A 398 17.23 -16.13 27.16
N ASN A 399 17.93 -15.05 27.56
CA ASN A 399 18.25 -13.95 26.63
C ASN A 399 19.20 -14.39 25.50
N GLU A 400 20.13 -15.31 25.77
CA GLU A 400 21.02 -15.87 24.73
C GLU A 400 20.22 -16.75 23.75
N TYR A 401 19.29 -17.56 24.27
CA TYR A 401 18.37 -18.35 23.46
C TYR A 401 17.43 -17.46 22.62
N LEU A 402 16.91 -16.35 23.19
CA LEU A 402 16.16 -15.35 22.44
C LEU A 402 17.02 -14.65 21.37
N ALA A 403 18.31 -14.44 21.61
CA ALA A 403 19.22 -13.87 20.60
C ALA A 403 19.48 -14.84 19.44
N SER A 404 19.46 -16.16 19.69
CA SER A 404 19.42 -17.19 18.64
C SER A 404 18.09 -17.16 17.87
N LEU A 405 16.96 -17.15 18.58
CA LEU A 405 15.62 -17.16 17.98
C LEU A 405 15.35 -15.94 17.11
N LYS A 406 15.81 -14.75 17.51
CA LYS A 406 15.74 -13.52 16.70
C LYS A 406 16.55 -13.57 15.40
N LYS A 407 17.40 -14.59 15.21
CA LYS A 407 18.16 -14.86 13.98
C LYS A 407 17.64 -16.09 13.23
N TRP A 408 16.49 -16.63 13.62
CA TRP A 408 15.92 -17.81 12.99
C TRP A 408 15.29 -17.48 11.63
N ILE A 409 15.65 -18.28 10.62
CA ILE A 409 15.12 -18.21 9.25
C ILE A 409 14.37 -19.52 8.97
N PRO A 410 13.05 -19.49 8.66
CA PRO A 410 12.22 -20.69 8.56
C PRO A 410 12.72 -21.78 7.61
N THR A 411 13.28 -21.41 6.45
CA THR A 411 13.85 -22.35 5.46
C THR A 411 15.16 -22.99 5.89
N LYS A 412 15.79 -22.48 6.96
CA LYS A 412 17.02 -23.00 7.56
C LYS A 412 16.75 -23.79 8.85
N ALA A 413 15.48 -24.11 9.13
CA ALA A 413 15.12 -24.94 10.27
C ALA A 413 15.87 -26.29 10.23
N LYS A 414 16.43 -26.68 11.36
CA LYS A 414 17.20 -27.92 11.51
C LYS A 414 16.33 -29.12 11.90
N MET A 415 15.10 -28.89 12.38
CA MET A 415 14.22 -29.96 12.88
C MET A 415 12.74 -29.78 12.50
N LEU A 416 12.06 -30.91 12.29
CA LEU A 416 10.59 -31.00 12.22
C LEU A 416 10.13 -32.27 12.96
N GLY A 417 9.26 -32.10 13.94
CA GLY A 417 8.97 -33.15 14.91
C GLY A 417 10.23 -33.52 15.69
N GLN A 418 10.51 -34.82 15.82
CA GLN A 418 11.79 -35.34 16.35
C GLN A 418 12.74 -35.79 15.22
N THR A 419 12.54 -35.29 13.99
CA THR A 419 13.35 -35.65 12.83
C THR A 419 14.22 -34.47 12.40
N PRO A 420 15.56 -34.60 12.42
CA PRO A 420 16.45 -33.61 11.84
C PRO A 420 16.22 -33.48 10.32
N LEU A 421 16.12 -32.24 9.85
CA LEU A 421 15.95 -31.91 8.45
C LEU A 421 17.30 -31.93 7.72
N ARG A 422 17.32 -32.48 6.50
CA ARG A 422 18.48 -32.51 5.62
C ARG A 422 18.10 -31.94 4.26
N GLY A 423 18.65 -30.79 3.90
CA GLY A 423 18.29 -30.04 2.68
C GLY A 423 17.02 -29.20 2.84
N LYS A 424 16.56 -28.60 1.73
CA LYS A 424 15.36 -27.72 1.69
C LYS A 424 14.06 -28.53 1.74
N LEU A 425 13.72 -29.04 2.91
CA LEU A 425 12.50 -29.81 3.17
C LEU A 425 11.34 -28.96 3.73
N VAL A 426 11.61 -27.70 4.09
CA VAL A 426 10.64 -26.75 4.62
C VAL A 426 10.76 -25.43 3.85
N GLU A 427 9.63 -24.89 3.42
CA GLU A 427 9.56 -23.73 2.52
C GLU A 427 8.32 -22.89 2.85
N GLY A 428 8.30 -21.60 2.49
CA GLY A 428 7.07 -20.82 2.52
C GLY A 428 6.23 -21.04 1.25
N ARG A 429 4.91 -21.08 1.41
CA ARG A 429 3.94 -21.11 0.32
C ARG A 429 2.97 -19.95 0.50
N TYR A 430 2.74 -19.18 -0.56
CA TYR A 430 1.69 -18.17 -0.56
C TYR A 430 0.30 -18.82 -0.44
N ASP A 431 -0.58 -18.20 0.34
CA ASP A 431 -2.02 -18.30 0.17
C ASP A 431 -2.49 -17.34 -0.94
N TYR A 432 -1.86 -16.17 -1.03
CA TYR A 432 -1.93 -15.26 -2.18
C TYR A 432 -0.66 -14.39 -2.24
N LEU A 433 -0.33 -13.92 -3.45
CA LEU A 433 0.64 -12.87 -3.74
C LEU A 433 0.04 -12.04 -4.87
N ASP A 434 -0.42 -10.85 -4.55
CA ASP A 434 -1.12 -9.98 -5.48
C ASP A 434 -0.40 -8.63 -5.65
N VAL A 435 -0.54 -8.07 -6.84
CA VAL A 435 0.00 -6.76 -7.24
C VAL A 435 -1.16 -5.87 -7.66
N THR A 436 -1.24 -4.67 -7.08
CA THR A 436 -2.26 -3.68 -7.42
C THR A 436 -1.59 -2.38 -7.86
N PHE A 437 -1.99 -1.86 -9.02
CA PHE A 437 -1.47 -0.60 -9.56
C PHE A 437 -2.21 0.62 -9.00
N LYS A 438 -1.56 1.79 -9.06
CA LYS A 438 -2.16 3.09 -8.73
C LYS A 438 -3.49 3.29 -9.47
N GLY A 439 -4.52 3.74 -8.75
CA GLY A 439 -5.77 4.17 -9.36
C GLY A 439 -6.70 3.04 -9.82
N THR A 440 -6.38 1.77 -9.54
CA THR A 440 -7.25 0.62 -9.79
C THR A 440 -7.40 -0.27 -8.55
N SER A 441 -8.54 -0.94 -8.40
CA SER A 441 -8.75 -1.98 -7.39
C SER A 441 -8.49 -3.40 -7.94
N LEU A 442 -7.97 -3.51 -9.17
CA LEU A 442 -7.66 -4.80 -9.79
C LEU A 442 -6.38 -5.38 -9.21
N ARG A 443 -6.53 -6.41 -8.36
CA ARG A 443 -5.46 -7.28 -7.91
C ARG A 443 -5.06 -8.22 -9.04
N LEU A 444 -3.79 -8.20 -9.42
CA LEU A 444 -3.19 -9.12 -10.39
C LEU A 444 -2.36 -10.17 -9.64
N PRO A 445 -2.61 -11.48 -9.82
CA PRO A 445 -1.81 -12.50 -9.17
C PRO A 445 -0.37 -12.45 -9.71
N ALA A 446 0.59 -12.50 -8.80
CA ALA A 446 2.01 -12.57 -9.10
C ALA A 446 2.62 -13.91 -8.69
N HIS A 447 3.71 -14.25 -9.35
CA HIS A 447 4.52 -15.42 -9.08
C HIS A 447 5.84 -15.00 -8.45
N ALA A 448 6.37 -15.83 -7.54
CA ALA A 448 7.74 -15.65 -7.07
C ALA A 448 8.73 -15.78 -8.23
N GLY A 449 9.68 -14.84 -8.29
CA GLY A 449 10.87 -14.95 -9.12
C GLY A 449 12.13 -15.18 -8.27
N PRO A 450 13.32 -14.95 -8.86
CA PRO A 450 14.59 -14.98 -8.16
C PRO A 450 14.63 -14.08 -6.92
N ILE A 451 15.32 -14.55 -5.88
CA ILE A 451 15.59 -13.81 -4.65
C ILE A 451 17.10 -13.64 -4.49
N SER A 452 17.52 -12.52 -3.91
CA SER A 452 18.94 -12.26 -3.72
C SER A 452 19.50 -13.13 -2.60
N GLY A 453 20.68 -13.73 -2.82
CA GLY A 453 21.46 -14.32 -1.73
C GLY A 453 22.13 -13.26 -0.84
N ASN A 454 22.44 -12.10 -1.43
CA ASN A 454 23.42 -11.14 -0.90
C ASN A 454 22.81 -9.79 -0.49
N ALA A 455 21.50 -9.58 -0.67
CA ALA A 455 20.83 -8.35 -0.25
C ALA A 455 19.34 -8.59 0.02
N ASP A 456 18.65 -7.59 0.57
CA ASP A 456 17.20 -7.58 0.72
C ASP A 456 16.51 -7.16 -0.59
N VAL A 457 16.72 -7.94 -1.66
CA VAL A 457 16.15 -7.71 -3.01
C VAL A 457 15.52 -9.01 -3.53
N ALA A 458 14.38 -8.89 -4.21
CA ALA A 458 13.73 -9.98 -4.91
C ALA A 458 12.98 -9.49 -6.16
N LEU A 459 12.76 -10.43 -7.08
CA LEU A 459 11.95 -10.25 -8.28
C LEU A 459 10.63 -11.02 -8.13
N ILE A 460 9.52 -10.42 -8.57
CA ILE A 460 8.23 -11.10 -8.77
C ILE A 460 7.73 -10.85 -10.20
N LYS A 461 6.83 -11.71 -10.68
CA LYS A 461 6.32 -11.68 -12.07
C LYS A 461 4.79 -11.71 -12.11
N ILE A 462 4.19 -10.71 -12.73
CA ILE A 462 2.77 -10.70 -13.14
C ILE A 462 2.62 -10.97 -14.64
N GLU A 463 1.43 -11.38 -15.07
CA GLU A 463 1.05 -11.42 -16.49
C GLU A 463 0.14 -10.23 -16.82
N PRO A 464 0.69 -9.08 -17.31
CA PRO A 464 -0.11 -7.90 -17.56
C PRO A 464 -0.85 -8.00 -18.90
N THR A 465 -2.09 -7.52 -18.95
CA THR A 465 -2.92 -7.50 -20.17
C THR A 465 -2.51 -6.43 -21.20
N LYS A 466 -1.60 -5.54 -20.82
CA LYS A 466 -1.01 -4.47 -21.64
C LYS A 466 0.47 -4.34 -21.30
N LYS A 467 1.27 -3.84 -22.23
CA LYS A 467 2.66 -3.44 -21.95
C LYS A 467 2.69 -2.43 -20.79
N LEU A 468 3.56 -2.68 -19.83
CA LEU A 468 3.81 -1.77 -18.71
C LEU A 468 4.93 -0.78 -19.05
N GLN A 469 5.00 0.33 -18.32
CA GLN A 469 6.12 1.27 -18.38
C GLN A 469 7.17 0.86 -17.35
N PRO A 470 8.37 0.39 -17.76
CA PRO A 470 9.47 0.15 -16.83
C PRO A 470 10.10 1.46 -16.36
N VAL A 471 10.70 1.44 -15.17
CA VAL A 471 11.59 2.52 -14.68
C VAL A 471 13.03 2.28 -15.13
N GLU A 472 13.80 3.36 -15.26
CA GLU A 472 15.24 3.27 -15.53
C GLU A 472 16.03 3.07 -14.23
N MET A 473 17.09 2.25 -14.27
CA MET A 473 17.89 1.89 -13.09
C MET A 473 19.25 2.60 -13.13
N GLY A 474 19.49 3.45 -12.13
CA GLY A 474 20.72 4.22 -11.92
C GLY A 474 21.84 3.37 -11.36
N PHE A 475 22.14 2.27 -12.03
CA PHE A 475 23.07 1.24 -11.59
C PHE A 475 24.50 1.72 -11.34
N ASP A 476 24.94 2.64 -12.18
CA ASP A 476 26.28 3.22 -12.19
C ASP A 476 26.23 4.74 -11.94
N ASP A 477 25.06 5.25 -11.51
CA ASP A 477 24.92 6.64 -11.07
C ASP A 477 25.67 6.86 -9.74
N PRO A 478 26.40 7.98 -9.60
CA PRO A 478 27.10 8.30 -8.36
C PRO A 478 26.09 8.65 -7.25
N VAL A 479 26.21 7.98 -6.11
CA VAL A 479 25.41 8.26 -4.91
C VAL A 479 26.30 8.83 -3.81
N SER A 480 25.93 10.01 -3.32
CA SER A 480 26.69 10.79 -2.32
C SER A 480 25.77 11.31 -1.22
N ALA A 481 26.30 11.49 -0.01
CA ALA A 481 25.55 12.15 1.07
C ALA A 481 25.16 13.58 0.67
N GLY A 482 23.94 13.99 1.03
CA GLY A 482 23.32 15.24 0.61
C GLY A 482 22.63 15.19 -0.76
N ALA A 483 22.84 14.16 -1.57
CA ALA A 483 22.15 14.04 -2.87
C ALA A 483 20.63 13.92 -2.67
N PRO A 484 19.81 14.67 -3.43
CA PRO A 484 18.35 14.63 -3.33
C PRO A 484 17.82 13.28 -3.81
N VAL A 485 16.76 12.79 -3.16
CA VAL A 485 16.04 11.58 -3.57
C VAL A 485 14.53 11.76 -3.44
N THR A 486 13.79 10.99 -4.24
CA THR A 486 12.33 10.85 -4.09
C THR A 486 11.98 9.38 -3.93
N VAL A 487 11.23 9.06 -2.87
CA VAL A 487 10.67 7.72 -2.67
C VAL A 487 9.21 7.71 -3.11
N ILE A 488 8.82 6.71 -3.90
CA ILE A 488 7.42 6.39 -4.18
C ILE A 488 7.08 5.06 -3.50
N GLY A 489 5.93 4.96 -2.86
CA GLY A 489 5.46 3.73 -2.23
C GLY A 489 4.04 3.81 -1.71
N TYR A 490 3.56 2.69 -1.15
CA TYR A 490 2.22 2.54 -0.57
C TYR A 490 2.32 2.32 0.94
N PRO A 491 2.31 3.38 1.77
CA PRO A 491 2.25 3.20 3.22
C PRO A 491 0.93 2.55 3.62
N GLY A 492 0.98 1.51 4.44
CA GLY A 492 -0.17 0.81 5.01
C GLY A 492 -0.97 1.63 6.04
N ILE A 493 -0.77 2.95 6.10
CA ILE A 493 -1.60 3.92 6.83
C ILE A 493 -2.06 5.09 5.94
N SER A 494 -1.88 5.02 4.61
CA SER A 494 -2.41 6.02 3.69
C SER A 494 -3.94 6.10 3.82
N PRO A 495 -4.56 7.28 3.69
CA PRO A 495 -6.00 7.40 3.59
C PRO A 495 -6.54 6.58 2.41
N ASP A 496 -7.55 5.75 2.64
CA ASP A 496 -8.20 4.99 1.59
C ASP A 496 -8.90 5.93 0.59
N ASN A 497 -8.46 5.93 -0.66
CA ASN A 497 -9.21 6.56 -1.75
C ASN A 497 -10.39 5.65 -2.13
N ALA A 498 -11.40 5.60 -1.25
CA ALA A 498 -12.63 4.87 -1.48
C ALA A 498 -13.43 5.48 -2.64
N ARG A 499 -13.68 4.71 -3.69
CA ARG A 499 -14.58 5.10 -4.79
C ARG A 499 -15.73 4.12 -4.91
N GLN A 500 -16.93 4.65 -5.10
CA GLN A 500 -18.10 3.84 -5.38
C GLN A 500 -18.11 3.42 -6.86
N ASN A 501 -18.26 2.13 -7.14
CA ASN A 501 -18.40 1.64 -8.51
C ASN A 501 -19.84 1.82 -9.02
N GLN A 502 -20.09 1.47 -10.30
CA GLN A 502 -21.42 1.59 -10.93
C GLN A 502 -22.51 0.76 -10.25
N SER A 503 -22.15 -0.30 -9.50
CA SER A 503 -23.07 -1.15 -8.74
C SER A 503 -23.21 -0.74 -7.26
N GLY A 504 -22.65 0.41 -6.85
CA GLY A 504 -22.80 0.95 -5.51
C GLY A 504 -21.81 0.42 -4.47
N THR A 505 -20.90 -0.48 -4.84
CA THR A 505 -19.86 -1.03 -3.95
C THR A 505 -18.73 -0.01 -3.77
N TRP A 506 -18.32 0.23 -2.52
CA TRP A 506 -17.09 0.97 -2.23
C TRP A 506 -15.87 0.10 -2.48
N LEU A 507 -14.98 0.57 -3.35
CA LEU A 507 -13.68 -0.02 -3.64
C LEU A 507 -12.60 0.86 -3.03
N THR A 508 -11.74 0.29 -2.19
CA THR A 508 -10.47 0.93 -1.83
C THR A 508 -9.58 0.92 -3.05
N ILE A 509 -9.23 2.11 -3.56
CA ILE A 509 -8.28 2.25 -4.65
C ILE A 509 -6.96 2.73 -4.05
N PRO A 510 -5.90 1.90 -4.03
CA PRO A 510 -4.61 2.32 -3.49
C PRO A 510 -4.00 3.43 -4.37
N ASP A 511 -3.38 4.40 -3.70
CA ASP A 511 -2.65 5.49 -4.33
C ASP A 511 -1.26 5.63 -3.68
N VAL A 512 -0.31 6.11 -4.48
CA VAL A 512 1.09 6.24 -4.07
C VAL A 512 1.28 7.45 -3.17
N THR A 513 2.07 7.28 -2.13
CA THR A 513 2.70 8.39 -1.41
C THR A 513 4.02 8.74 -2.09
N VAL A 514 4.32 10.04 -2.14
CA VAL A 514 5.59 10.59 -2.61
C VAL A 514 6.28 11.22 -1.42
N THR A 515 7.53 10.85 -1.17
CA THR A 515 8.30 11.45 -0.08
C THR A 515 9.67 11.91 -0.59
N PRO A 516 9.87 13.23 -0.81
CA PRO A 516 11.19 13.77 -1.09
C PRO A 516 12.09 13.67 0.15
N GLY A 517 13.40 13.65 -0.07
CA GLY A 517 14.41 13.71 0.96
C GLY A 517 15.82 13.74 0.35
N ALA A 518 16.79 13.24 1.08
CA ALA A 518 18.18 13.13 0.63
C ALA A 518 18.85 11.85 1.18
N ILE A 519 19.96 11.46 0.56
CA ILE A 519 20.91 10.50 1.13
C ILE A 519 21.54 11.14 2.38
N GLY A 520 21.25 10.60 3.57
CA GLY A 520 21.89 11.03 4.81
C GLY A 520 23.31 10.45 4.96
N LYS A 521 23.48 9.16 4.64
CA LYS A 521 24.79 8.49 4.63
C LYS A 521 24.79 7.31 3.66
N VAL A 522 25.90 7.11 2.93
CA VAL A 522 26.22 5.85 2.25
C VAL A 522 26.94 4.95 3.26
N ILE A 523 26.41 3.74 3.48
CA ILE A 523 26.92 2.74 4.43
C ILE A 523 27.40 1.54 3.63
N THR A 524 28.63 1.12 3.89
CA THR A 524 29.23 -0.07 3.29
C THR A 524 29.02 -1.31 4.14
N SER A 525 29.04 -2.49 3.52
CA SER A 525 28.90 -3.81 4.16
C SER A 525 29.88 -4.03 5.32
N SER A 526 31.10 -3.48 5.25
CA SER A 526 32.08 -3.48 6.35
C SER A 526 31.64 -2.66 7.58
N GLU A 527 30.83 -1.62 7.39
CA GLU A 527 30.21 -0.83 8.48
C GLU A 527 28.87 -1.43 8.94
N ALA A 528 28.14 -2.07 8.03
CA ALA A 528 26.81 -2.63 8.26
C ALA A 528 26.80 -3.91 9.13
N ALA A 529 27.93 -4.62 9.19
CA ALA A 529 28.07 -5.95 9.80
C ALA A 529 27.49 -6.11 11.22
N ASN A 530 27.44 -5.03 12.01
CA ASN A 530 26.99 -5.07 13.41
C ASN A 530 25.53 -4.62 13.65
N SER A 531 24.78 -4.21 12.61
CA SER A 531 23.40 -3.72 12.78
C SER A 531 22.46 -3.88 11.57
N TYR A 532 22.99 -4.18 10.38
CA TYR A 532 22.24 -4.23 9.13
C TYR A 532 22.71 -5.41 8.24
N SER A 533 23.12 -6.53 8.86
CA SER A 533 23.76 -7.67 8.18
C SER A 533 22.93 -8.33 7.07
N GLU A 534 21.62 -8.12 7.03
CA GLU A 534 20.75 -8.61 5.95
C GLU A 534 20.63 -7.64 4.76
N LEU A 535 20.96 -6.36 4.97
CA LEU A 535 20.95 -5.31 3.93
C LEU A 535 22.29 -5.22 3.19
N ASN A 536 23.39 -5.57 3.86
CA ASN A 536 24.77 -5.34 3.41
C ASN A 536 25.07 -3.86 3.16
N ASP A 537 25.29 -3.44 1.91
CA ASP A 537 25.44 -2.01 1.61
C ASP A 537 24.08 -1.32 1.76
N ALA A 538 24.04 -0.11 2.31
CA ALA A 538 22.78 0.59 2.58
C ALA A 538 22.91 2.10 2.37
N TYR A 539 21.83 2.74 1.92
CA TYR A 539 21.69 4.19 1.99
C TYR A 539 20.80 4.55 3.17
N GLN A 540 21.35 5.25 4.16
CA GLN A 540 20.55 5.95 5.16
C GLN A 540 19.89 7.16 4.48
N LEU A 541 18.58 7.30 4.65
CA LEU A 541 17.79 8.39 4.06
C LEU A 541 17.33 9.38 5.14
N THR A 542 17.21 10.65 4.77
CA THR A 542 16.48 11.65 5.58
C THR A 542 14.95 11.55 5.42
N VAL A 543 14.50 10.70 4.50
CA VAL A 543 13.09 10.41 4.20
C VAL A 543 12.39 9.82 5.44
N THR A 544 11.47 10.56 6.03
CA THR A 544 10.60 10.07 7.11
C THR A 544 9.34 9.42 6.51
N ALA A 545 9.46 8.17 6.09
CA ALA A 545 8.32 7.41 5.58
C ALA A 545 7.26 7.20 6.68
N THR A 546 5.99 7.34 6.32
CA THR A 546 4.86 7.44 7.27
C THR A 546 4.49 6.12 7.95
N GLY A 547 5.01 4.98 7.50
CA GLY A 547 4.75 3.67 8.12
C GLY A 547 5.33 2.51 7.32
N SER A 548 4.96 1.28 7.74
CA SER A 548 5.14 0.05 6.96
C SER A 548 4.44 0.15 5.59
N GLY A 549 4.88 -0.65 4.62
CA GLY A 549 4.27 -0.71 3.27
C GLY A 549 5.07 0.00 2.16
N ASN A 550 5.86 1.02 2.50
CA ASN A 550 6.80 1.63 1.52
C ASN A 550 7.98 0.72 1.15
N SER A 551 8.23 -0.31 1.96
CA SER A 551 9.29 -1.32 1.76
C SER A 551 9.12 -2.01 0.41
N GLY A 552 10.17 -2.02 -0.41
CA GLY A 552 10.22 -2.47 -1.80
C GLY A 552 9.99 -1.35 -2.83
N GLY A 553 9.61 -0.14 -2.41
CA GLY A 553 9.37 1.01 -3.29
C GLY A 553 10.66 1.60 -3.87
N PRO A 554 10.61 2.19 -5.08
CA PRO A 554 11.77 2.78 -5.73
C PRO A 554 12.24 4.07 -5.02
N VAL A 555 13.56 4.23 -4.95
CA VAL A 555 14.25 5.47 -4.54
C VAL A 555 14.91 6.08 -5.76
N PHE A 556 14.32 7.15 -6.27
CA PHE A 556 14.80 7.89 -7.43
C PHE A 556 15.84 8.95 -7.07
N ASN A 557 16.82 9.17 -7.95
CA ASN A 557 17.62 10.38 -7.98
C ASN A 557 16.91 11.52 -8.74
N ASP A 558 17.56 12.67 -8.84
CA ASP A 558 17.14 13.85 -9.58
C ASP A 558 17.12 13.69 -11.11
N LYS A 559 17.61 12.57 -11.66
CA LYS A 559 17.47 12.23 -13.09
C LYS A 559 16.24 11.37 -13.39
N GLY A 560 15.52 10.91 -12.35
CA GLY A 560 14.45 9.92 -12.51
C GLY A 560 14.93 8.48 -12.64
N HIS A 561 16.21 8.20 -12.36
CA HIS A 561 16.71 6.83 -12.31
C HIS A 561 16.56 6.27 -10.88
N VAL A 562 16.16 5.00 -10.76
CA VAL A 562 16.11 4.31 -9.46
C VAL A 562 17.53 3.98 -9.02
N ILE A 563 17.99 4.58 -7.92
CA ILE A 563 19.30 4.32 -7.30
C ILE A 563 19.22 3.37 -6.10
N GLY A 564 18.03 3.11 -5.56
CA GLY A 564 17.84 2.15 -4.47
C GLY A 564 16.41 1.67 -4.28
N ILE A 565 16.24 0.72 -3.36
CA ILE A 565 14.97 0.08 -2.99
C ILE A 565 14.73 0.36 -1.51
N PHE A 566 13.71 1.16 -1.19
CA PHE A 566 13.36 1.51 0.18
C PHE A 566 13.07 0.23 0.99
N THR A 567 13.58 0.06 2.21
CA THR A 567 13.41 -1.19 2.98
C THR A 567 12.98 -0.95 4.42
N ALA A 568 13.88 -0.44 5.26
CA ALA A 568 13.78 -0.55 6.70
C ALA A 568 13.61 0.82 7.36
N ILE A 569 12.91 0.86 8.50
CA ILE A 569 12.86 2.03 9.38
C ILE A 569 13.30 1.60 10.78
N LYS A 570 14.44 2.10 11.24
CA LYS A 570 14.91 1.92 12.61
C LYS A 570 14.24 2.98 13.49
N LYS A 571 13.69 2.57 14.63
CA LYS A 571 13.16 3.47 15.67
C LYS A 571 14.00 3.34 16.94
N ASP A 572 14.35 4.45 17.57
CA ASP A 572 14.90 4.43 18.93
C ASP A 572 13.78 4.44 19.99
N ALA A 573 14.16 4.36 21.27
CA ALA A 573 13.21 4.38 22.39
C ALA A 573 12.46 5.72 22.56
N ASN A 574 12.96 6.81 21.95
CA ASN A 574 12.35 8.13 21.96
C ASN A 574 11.41 8.37 20.76
N GLY A 575 11.34 7.41 19.83
CA GLY A 575 10.55 7.49 18.61
C GLY A 575 11.28 8.15 17.42
N THR A 576 12.58 8.43 17.53
CA THR A 576 13.40 8.91 16.40
C THR A 576 13.44 7.84 15.32
N MET A 577 13.00 8.18 14.11
CA MET A 577 12.92 7.28 12.96
C MET A 577 14.05 7.57 11.97
N VAL A 578 14.74 6.52 11.52
CA VAL A 578 15.75 6.58 10.44
C VAL A 578 15.40 5.54 9.39
N SER A 579 15.27 5.96 8.14
CA SER A 579 14.92 5.08 7.02
C SER A 579 16.14 4.64 6.23
N PHE A 580 16.04 3.47 5.58
CA PHE A 580 17.11 2.87 4.79
C PHE A 580 16.61 2.38 3.44
N ALA A 581 17.51 2.36 2.45
CA ALA A 581 17.32 1.72 1.16
C ALA A 581 18.49 0.80 0.81
N VAL A 582 18.19 -0.30 0.11
CA VAL A 582 19.20 -1.18 -0.51
C VAL A 582 19.66 -0.54 -1.82
N PRO A 583 20.98 -0.41 -2.09
CA PRO A 583 21.50 0.11 -3.36
C PRO A 583 21.03 -0.71 -4.56
N ILE A 584 20.59 -0.05 -5.64
CA ILE A 584 20.00 -0.72 -6.81
C ILE A 584 20.98 -1.70 -7.47
N LYS A 585 22.30 -1.49 -7.35
CA LYS A 585 23.35 -2.39 -7.84
C LYS A 585 23.19 -3.85 -7.43
N HIS A 586 22.51 -4.14 -6.31
CA HIS A 586 22.21 -5.51 -5.90
C HIS A 586 21.20 -6.22 -6.79
N ALA A 587 20.37 -5.47 -7.54
CA ALA A 587 19.46 -6.03 -8.55
C ALA A 587 20.15 -6.41 -9.87
N LYS A 588 21.43 -6.06 -10.10
CA LYS A 588 22.18 -6.44 -11.31
C LYS A 588 22.26 -7.95 -11.51
N GLU A 589 22.13 -8.75 -10.45
CA GLU A 589 22.19 -10.22 -10.54
C GLU A 589 20.94 -10.87 -11.17
N PHE A 590 19.90 -10.08 -11.47
CA PHE A 590 18.68 -10.52 -12.16
C PHE A 590 18.58 -10.04 -13.62
N MET A 591 19.64 -9.43 -14.16
CA MET A 591 19.69 -8.81 -15.49
C MET A 591 20.81 -9.37 -16.35
#